data_AF-A0A7S4FRB9-F1
#
_entry.id   AF-A0A7S4FRB9-F1
#
_cell.length_a   1.000
_cell.length_b   1.000
_cell.length_c   1.000
_cell.angle_alpha   90.00
_cell.angle_beta   90.00
_cell.angle_gamma   90.00
#
_symmetry.space_group_name_H-M   'P 1'
#
loop_
_entity.id
_entity.type
_entity.pdbx_description
1 polymer ?
#
loop_
_entity_poly.entity_id
_entity_poly.type
_entity_poly.pdbx_seq_one_letter_code
_entity_poly.pdbx_strand_id
1 'polypeptide(L)'
;EDQVLSKPLGHIPQVRHTFAYFDQEYGMMNEKGLSIGESTCRARTVGWSQDLPHGRNLFSIHELTKVALERCATARCAIKTIGDLASQHGFYSNSGTPAAPDHSGAGEALAVADNTGEVWILNILTGPGNASAVWAAQRVPDDHVAAVANAFTIRTLDLADSDRFMASTNVESFARDMGWWAQSGPVDFALAYDKCDPPAPAEVLGTGRRMWRVYTLAG
;
A
#
# COMPACT_ATOMS: atom_id res chain seq x y z
N GLU A 1 24.47 12.81 -1.84
CA GLU A 1 24.68 11.73 -0.85
C GLU A 1 25.36 12.36 0.37
N ASP A 2 25.01 11.94 1.59
CA ASP A 2 25.38 12.45 2.95
C ASP A 2 24.22 13.08 3.78
N GLN A 3 23.17 12.32 4.16
CA GLN A 3 22.15 12.87 5.07
C GLN A 3 22.41 12.56 6.56
N VAL A 4 22.88 13.60 7.25
CA VAL A 4 23.10 13.69 8.69
C VAL A 4 21.82 14.17 9.38
N LEU A 5 21.39 13.49 10.44
CA LEU A 5 20.20 13.87 11.23
C LEU A 5 20.39 15.22 11.94
N SER A 6 19.28 15.95 12.01
CA SER A 6 19.18 17.27 12.62
C SER A 6 19.43 17.23 14.13
N LYS A 7 20.59 17.69 14.57
CA LYS A 7 20.74 18.16 15.96
C LYS A 7 19.75 19.32 16.14
N PRO A 8 18.87 19.34 17.16
CA PRO A 8 17.99 20.48 17.38
C PRO A 8 18.86 21.74 17.50
N LEU A 9 18.59 22.74 16.65
CA LEU A 9 19.45 23.91 16.50
C LEU A 9 19.36 24.86 17.70
N GLY A 10 18.34 24.69 18.54
CA GLY A 10 18.10 25.51 19.72
C GLY A 10 16.65 25.52 20.19
N HIS A 11 16.26 26.61 20.84
CA HIS A 11 14.97 26.78 21.53
C HIS A 11 14.35 28.17 21.30
N ILE A 12 13.02 28.24 21.42
CA ILE A 12 12.26 29.49 21.43
C ILE A 12 11.15 29.46 22.50
N PRO A 13 10.71 30.62 23.01
CA PRO A 13 9.46 30.74 23.74
C PRO A 13 8.24 30.52 22.84
N GLN A 14 7.19 29.91 23.37
CA GLN A 14 5.93 29.69 22.66
C GLN A 14 5.10 30.98 22.54
N VAL A 15 4.31 31.07 21.47
CA VAL A 15 3.36 32.17 21.23
C VAL A 15 1.98 31.84 21.80
N ARG A 16 1.14 32.86 22.02
CA ARG A 16 -0.22 32.64 22.58
C ARG A 16 -1.18 31.91 21.64
N HIS A 17 -0.89 31.83 20.34
CA HIS A 17 -1.80 31.25 19.36
C HIS A 17 -1.02 30.62 18.20
N THR A 18 -1.43 29.43 17.79
CA THR A 18 -0.98 28.73 16.59
C THR A 18 -2.17 28.43 15.68
N PHE A 19 -1.93 28.31 14.38
CA PHE A 19 -2.97 28.04 13.39
C PHE A 19 -2.95 26.59 12.93
N ALA A 20 -4.03 26.24 12.25
CA ALA A 20 -4.23 24.91 11.72
C ALA A 20 -3.15 24.55 10.70
N TYR A 21 -2.71 23.31 10.81
CA TYR A 21 -1.94 22.60 9.81
C TYR A 21 -2.50 21.18 9.70
N PHE A 22 -2.33 20.59 8.52
CA PHE A 22 -2.48 19.16 8.33
C PHE A 22 -1.07 18.57 8.29
N ASP A 23 -0.80 17.64 9.18
CA ASP A 23 0.48 16.91 9.25
C ASP A 23 0.17 15.43 9.16
N GLN A 24 0.77 14.80 8.16
CA GLN A 24 0.62 13.38 7.86
C GLN A 24 1.91 12.89 7.24
N GLU A 25 2.27 11.65 7.54
CA GLU A 25 3.52 11.04 7.07
C GLU A 25 3.48 10.81 5.55
N TYR A 26 2.29 10.49 5.04
CA TYR A 26 1.95 10.29 3.62
C TYR A 26 1.01 11.37 3.08
N GLY A 27 0.82 11.36 1.76
CA GLY A 27 -0.13 12.24 1.10
C GLY A 27 -1.57 11.94 1.54
N MET A 28 -2.32 12.97 1.96
CA MET A 28 -3.69 12.82 2.46
C MET A 28 -4.78 13.30 1.46
N MET A 29 -4.66 14.52 0.94
CA MET A 29 -5.64 15.07 -0.01
C MET A 29 -5.02 16.23 -0.81
N ASN A 30 -5.44 16.42 -2.06
CA ASN A 30 -5.07 17.58 -2.87
C ASN A 30 -6.26 18.49 -3.23
N GLU A 31 -5.96 19.62 -3.87
CA GLU A 31 -6.96 20.63 -4.27
C GLU A 31 -8.01 20.15 -5.29
N LYS A 32 -7.81 18.99 -5.92
CA LYS A 32 -8.78 18.40 -6.86
C LYS A 32 -9.82 17.53 -6.15
N GLY A 33 -9.71 17.37 -4.83
CA GLY A 33 -10.55 16.46 -4.06
C GLY A 33 -10.12 15.00 -4.21
N LEU A 34 -8.92 14.73 -4.72
CA LEU A 34 -8.31 13.41 -4.65
C LEU A 34 -7.76 13.20 -3.23
N SER A 35 -8.15 12.10 -2.60
CA SER A 35 -7.80 11.76 -1.23
C SER A 35 -7.27 10.33 -1.13
N ILE A 36 -6.34 10.13 -0.18
CA ILE A 36 -5.69 8.86 0.07
C ILE A 36 -5.69 8.60 1.57
N GLY A 37 -6.17 7.43 1.97
CA GLY A 37 -5.93 6.83 3.28
C GLY A 37 -5.00 5.62 3.13
N GLU A 38 -4.13 5.40 4.09
CA GLU A 38 -3.14 4.31 4.08
C GLU A 38 -3.38 3.36 5.27
N SER A 39 -3.00 2.10 5.08
CA SER A 39 -2.92 1.10 6.13
C SER A 39 -1.79 0.10 5.83
N THR A 40 -0.84 0.03 6.76
CA THR A 40 0.27 -0.91 6.71
C THR A 40 -0.20 -2.35 6.80
N CYS A 41 0.20 -3.18 5.84
CA CYS A 41 -0.24 -4.55 5.68
C CYS A 41 0.91 -5.55 5.79
N ARG A 42 0.53 -6.77 6.15
CA ARG A 42 1.42 -7.92 6.05
C ARG A 42 1.65 -8.27 4.57
N ALA A 43 2.85 -8.74 4.24
CA ALA A 43 3.16 -9.17 2.88
C ALA A 43 4.21 -10.29 2.82
N ARG A 44 4.15 -11.13 1.78
CA ARG A 44 5.08 -12.25 1.58
C ARG A 44 6.50 -11.84 1.23
N THR A 45 6.68 -10.69 0.60
CA THR A 45 7.98 -10.13 0.26
C THR A 45 8.27 -8.93 1.12
N VAL A 46 9.57 -8.65 1.31
CA VAL A 46 10.05 -7.45 2.00
C VAL A 46 11.01 -6.72 1.07
N GLY A 47 10.89 -5.40 1.06
CA GLY A 47 11.76 -4.51 0.31
C GLY A 47 12.60 -3.63 1.20
N TRP A 48 13.82 -3.34 0.74
CA TRP A 48 14.72 -2.38 1.37
C TRP A 48 15.07 -1.25 0.43
N SER A 49 15.15 -0.05 1.01
CA SER A 49 15.54 1.18 0.35
C SER A 49 16.98 1.12 -0.17
N GLN A 50 17.20 1.69 -1.36
CA GLN A 50 18.49 1.72 -2.05
C GLN A 50 19.62 2.47 -1.31
N ASP A 51 19.31 3.19 -0.23
CA ASP A 51 20.31 3.79 0.66
C ASP A 51 20.99 2.76 1.58
N LEU A 52 20.46 1.53 1.65
CA LEU A 52 21.07 0.40 2.35
C LEU A 52 21.92 -0.42 1.38
N PRO A 53 23.06 -1.02 1.83
CA PRO A 53 23.95 -1.80 0.97
C PRO A 53 23.31 -2.98 0.23
N HIS A 54 22.15 -3.45 0.70
CA HIS A 54 21.38 -4.58 0.16
C HIS A 54 20.03 -4.17 -0.44
N GLY A 55 19.66 -2.89 -0.35
CA GLY A 55 18.42 -2.38 -0.88
C GLY A 55 18.52 -1.99 -2.34
N ARG A 56 17.38 -1.96 -3.02
CA ARG A 56 17.30 -1.64 -4.46
C ARG A 56 16.10 -0.78 -4.83
N ASN A 57 15.27 -0.43 -3.85
CA ASN A 57 14.00 0.23 -4.09
C ASN A 57 14.12 1.72 -3.77
N LEU A 58 13.57 2.55 -4.65
CA LEU A 58 13.63 4.01 -4.49
C LEU A 58 12.51 4.53 -3.60
N PHE A 59 11.31 3.95 -3.68
CA PHE A 59 10.11 4.56 -3.11
C PHE A 59 9.52 3.78 -1.95
N SER A 60 9.16 4.49 -0.88
CA SER A 60 8.16 4.01 0.08
C SER A 60 6.77 4.54 -0.30
N ILE A 61 5.75 4.13 0.45
CA ILE A 61 4.39 4.62 0.25
C ILE A 61 4.27 6.13 0.55
N HIS A 62 5.14 6.67 1.40
CA HIS A 62 5.16 8.08 1.75
C HIS A 62 5.46 8.95 0.53
N GLU A 63 6.48 8.60 -0.25
CA GLU A 63 6.83 9.35 -1.45
C GLU A 63 5.82 9.09 -2.58
N LEU A 64 5.37 7.85 -2.76
CA LEU A 64 4.44 7.50 -3.84
C LEU A 64 3.11 8.24 -3.72
N THR A 65 2.55 8.31 -2.53
CA THR A 65 1.29 9.02 -2.28
C THR A 65 1.44 10.53 -2.50
N LYS A 66 2.55 11.13 -2.07
CA LYS A 66 2.85 12.55 -2.31
C LYS A 66 2.98 12.84 -3.80
N VAL A 67 3.77 12.06 -4.53
CA VAL A 67 3.95 12.22 -5.99
C VAL A 67 2.63 12.03 -6.73
N ALA A 68 1.78 11.09 -6.31
CA ALA A 68 0.47 10.89 -6.91
C ALA A 68 -0.45 12.10 -6.69
N LEU A 69 -0.53 12.62 -5.47
CA LEU A 69 -1.34 13.81 -5.15
C LEU A 69 -0.82 15.08 -5.84
N GLU A 70 0.48 15.18 -6.12
CA GLU A 70 1.05 16.27 -6.89
C GLU A 70 0.68 16.22 -8.38
N ARG A 71 0.43 15.02 -8.94
CA ARG A 71 0.31 14.80 -10.39
C ARG A 71 -1.10 14.46 -10.88
N CYS A 72 -2.01 14.06 -9.98
CA CYS A 72 -3.29 13.48 -10.37
C CYS A 72 -4.50 14.21 -9.79
N ALA A 73 -5.61 14.16 -10.54
CA ALA A 73 -6.91 14.64 -10.10
C ALA A 73 -7.92 13.51 -9.79
N THR A 74 -7.62 12.27 -10.21
CA THR A 74 -8.52 11.12 -10.11
C THR A 74 -7.83 9.91 -9.48
N ALA A 75 -8.60 9.01 -8.88
CA ALA A 75 -8.15 7.79 -8.22
C ALA A 75 -7.44 6.87 -9.21
N ARG A 76 -7.99 6.72 -10.42
CA ARG A 76 -7.37 5.93 -11.51
C ARG A 76 -6.00 6.47 -11.91
N CYS A 77 -5.84 7.79 -12.03
CA CYS A 77 -4.54 8.41 -12.31
C CYS A 77 -3.55 8.14 -11.19
N ALA A 78 -3.99 8.31 -9.94
CA ALA A 78 -3.14 8.13 -8.76
C ALA A 78 -2.63 6.69 -8.66
N ILE A 79 -3.52 5.71 -8.78
CA ILE A 79 -3.18 4.28 -8.73
C ILE A 79 -2.20 3.90 -9.82
N LYS A 80 -2.43 4.34 -11.06
CA LYS A 80 -1.48 4.09 -12.17
C LYS A 80 -0.13 4.75 -11.91
N THR A 81 -0.11 6.00 -11.45
CA THR A 81 1.13 6.72 -11.14
C THR A 81 1.93 6.02 -10.04
N ILE A 82 1.27 5.62 -8.94
CA ILE A 82 1.89 4.86 -7.84
C ILE A 82 2.44 3.55 -8.37
N GLY A 83 1.60 2.79 -9.08
CA GLY A 83 1.94 1.49 -9.62
C GLY A 83 3.11 1.51 -10.59
N ASP A 84 3.10 2.45 -11.54
CA ASP A 84 4.14 2.57 -12.56
C ASP A 84 5.49 2.97 -11.93
N LEU A 85 5.50 3.95 -11.03
CA LEU A 85 6.71 4.37 -10.32
C LEU A 85 7.28 3.26 -9.46
N ALA A 86 6.43 2.56 -8.71
CA ALA A 86 6.82 1.45 -7.86
C ALA A 86 7.35 0.26 -8.68
N SER A 87 6.69 -0.07 -9.79
CA SER A 87 7.15 -1.14 -10.68
C SER A 87 8.47 -0.79 -11.37
N GLN A 88 8.67 0.48 -11.76
CA GLN A 88 9.87 0.94 -12.46
C GLN A 88 11.07 1.13 -11.53
N HIS A 89 10.86 1.68 -10.35
CA HIS A 89 11.93 2.13 -9.45
C HIS A 89 12.01 1.36 -8.13
N GLY A 90 11.10 0.41 -7.91
CA GLY A 90 11.05 -0.41 -6.71
C GLY A 90 10.27 0.22 -5.56
N PHE A 91 9.68 -0.65 -4.75
CA PHE A 91 8.90 -0.31 -3.57
C PHE A 91 9.49 -0.96 -2.31
N TYR A 92 9.57 -0.21 -1.21
CA TYR A 92 10.01 -0.72 0.10
C TYR A 92 9.14 -0.22 1.25
N SER A 93 9.19 -0.94 2.37
CA SER A 93 8.72 -0.47 3.68
C SER A 93 9.80 -0.52 4.79
N ASN A 94 11.00 -1.04 4.50
CA ASN A 94 12.14 -1.14 5.45
C ASN A 94 11.82 -1.92 6.73
N SER A 95 11.15 -3.07 6.61
CA SER A 95 10.74 -3.90 7.75
C SER A 95 11.75 -5.03 8.04
N GLY A 96 12.49 -4.91 9.14
CA GLY A 96 13.46 -5.92 9.59
C GLY A 96 14.81 -5.90 8.85
N THR A 97 15.53 -7.02 8.85
CA THR A 97 16.86 -7.15 8.21
C THR A 97 16.86 -8.28 7.16
N PRO A 98 17.81 -8.32 6.21
CA PRO A 98 17.88 -9.43 5.25
C PRO A 98 17.97 -10.82 5.89
N ALA A 99 18.61 -10.95 7.06
CA ALA A 99 18.73 -12.23 7.77
C ALA A 99 17.46 -12.60 8.57
N ALA A 100 16.64 -11.61 8.90
CA ALA A 100 15.39 -11.77 9.65
C ALA A 100 14.38 -10.71 9.16
N PRO A 101 13.78 -10.92 7.97
CA PRO A 101 12.84 -9.96 7.40
C PRO A 101 11.58 -9.90 8.25
N ASP A 102 11.07 -8.68 8.49
CA ASP A 102 9.78 -8.49 9.14
C ASP A 102 8.71 -8.32 8.07
N HIS A 103 7.73 -9.20 8.11
CA HIS A 103 6.65 -9.26 7.14
C HIS A 103 5.35 -8.65 7.64
N SER A 104 5.32 -8.21 8.91
CA SER A 104 4.12 -7.70 9.56
C SER A 104 3.68 -6.34 8.98
N GLY A 105 4.63 -5.55 8.49
CA GLY A 105 4.41 -4.29 7.77
C GLY A 105 5.25 -4.22 6.50
N ALA A 106 5.16 -5.23 5.66
CA ALA A 106 5.96 -5.35 4.43
C ALA A 106 5.22 -4.96 3.15
N GLY A 107 3.92 -4.67 3.26
CA GLY A 107 3.10 -4.16 2.17
C GLY A 107 2.16 -3.09 2.68
N GLU A 108 1.43 -2.47 1.75
CA GLU A 108 0.60 -1.31 2.03
C GLU A 108 -0.73 -1.45 1.32
N ALA A 109 -1.79 -0.97 1.97
CA ALA A 109 -3.10 -0.83 1.36
C ALA A 109 -3.55 0.62 1.38
N LEU A 110 -3.93 1.15 0.22
CA LEU A 110 -4.43 2.51 0.06
C LEU A 110 -5.91 2.52 -0.29
N ALA A 111 -6.70 3.29 0.46
CA ALA A 111 -8.03 3.72 0.02
C ALA A 111 -7.88 5.04 -0.73
N VAL A 112 -8.25 5.06 -2.01
CA VAL A 112 -8.11 6.22 -2.90
C VAL A 112 -9.51 6.64 -3.37
N ALA A 113 -9.89 7.88 -3.09
CA ALA A 113 -11.19 8.43 -3.47
C ALA A 113 -11.04 9.78 -4.17
N ASP A 114 -11.91 10.09 -5.13
CA ASP A 114 -11.83 11.33 -5.90
C ASP A 114 -13.18 12.04 -6.08
N ASN A 115 -13.15 13.19 -6.75
CA ASN A 115 -14.33 14.04 -6.97
C ASN A 115 -15.35 13.46 -7.96
N THR A 116 -15.01 12.38 -8.68
CA THR A 116 -15.92 11.70 -9.60
C THR A 116 -16.87 10.76 -8.86
N GLY A 117 -16.59 10.50 -7.58
CA GLY A 117 -17.32 9.55 -6.74
C GLY A 117 -16.72 8.15 -6.74
N GLU A 118 -15.63 7.91 -7.48
CA GLU A 118 -14.95 6.61 -7.43
C GLU A 118 -14.15 6.44 -6.14
N VAL A 119 -14.25 5.23 -5.56
CA VAL A 119 -13.43 4.78 -4.44
C VAL A 119 -12.73 3.49 -4.85
N TRP A 120 -11.45 3.39 -4.54
CA TRP A 120 -10.60 2.27 -4.89
C TRP A 120 -9.78 1.80 -3.70
N ILE A 121 -9.53 0.50 -3.63
CA ILE A 121 -8.53 -0.09 -2.74
C ILE A 121 -7.35 -0.53 -3.60
N LEU A 122 -6.13 -0.12 -3.25
CA LEU A 122 -4.86 -0.55 -3.86
C LEU A 122 -4.06 -1.32 -2.81
N ASN A 123 -3.65 -2.55 -3.11
CA ASN A 123 -2.68 -3.30 -2.32
C ASN A 123 -1.34 -3.36 -3.07
N ILE A 124 -0.23 -3.14 -2.37
CA ILE A 124 1.11 -3.11 -2.94
C ILE A 124 2.14 -3.78 -2.01
N LEU A 125 3.08 -4.51 -2.60
CA LEU A 125 4.24 -5.09 -1.94
C LEU A 125 5.46 -5.10 -2.87
N THR A 126 6.64 -5.38 -2.33
CA THR A 126 7.88 -5.43 -3.11
C THR A 126 7.88 -6.59 -4.10
N GLY A 127 8.40 -6.37 -5.30
CA GLY A 127 8.49 -7.39 -6.33
C GLY A 127 9.60 -8.42 -6.14
N PRO A 128 9.77 -9.34 -7.12
CA PRO A 128 10.82 -10.36 -7.09
C PRO A 128 12.22 -9.75 -6.96
N GLY A 129 13.07 -10.38 -6.14
CA GLY A 129 14.48 -10.01 -6.03
C GLY A 129 14.75 -8.70 -5.29
N ASN A 130 13.87 -8.31 -4.35
CA ASN A 130 13.96 -7.04 -3.61
C ASN A 130 14.00 -5.83 -4.55
N ALA A 131 13.22 -5.87 -5.63
CA ALA A 131 13.16 -4.82 -6.63
C ALA A 131 11.75 -4.76 -7.23
N SER A 132 11.44 -3.67 -7.94
CA SER A 132 10.12 -3.45 -8.52
C SER A 132 9.00 -3.50 -7.45
N ALA A 133 7.76 -3.66 -7.90
CA ALA A 133 6.60 -3.82 -7.06
C ALA A 133 5.61 -4.79 -7.70
N VAL A 134 4.79 -5.41 -6.85
CA VAL A 134 3.59 -6.14 -7.23
C VAL A 134 2.43 -5.38 -6.61
N TRP A 135 1.39 -5.09 -7.40
CA TRP A 135 0.25 -4.36 -6.89
C TRP A 135 -1.03 -4.74 -7.63
N ALA A 136 -2.15 -4.58 -6.95
CA ALA A 136 -3.47 -4.70 -7.53
C ALA A 136 -4.41 -3.68 -6.90
N ALA A 137 -5.35 -3.18 -7.68
CA ALA A 137 -6.38 -2.26 -7.22
C ALA A 137 -7.77 -2.72 -7.67
N GLN A 138 -8.75 -2.49 -6.83
CA GLN A 138 -10.16 -2.81 -7.07
C GLN A 138 -11.04 -1.60 -6.75
N ARG A 139 -11.95 -1.25 -7.66
CA ARG A 139 -13.01 -0.26 -7.41
C ARG A 139 -14.00 -0.82 -6.40
N VAL A 140 -14.33 -0.04 -5.38
CA VAL A 140 -15.46 -0.31 -4.50
C VAL A 140 -16.73 0.10 -5.25
N PRO A 141 -17.72 -0.81 -5.44
CA PRO A 141 -18.97 -0.44 -6.08
C PRO A 141 -19.69 0.68 -5.33
N ASP A 142 -20.50 1.47 -6.06
CA ASP A 142 -21.09 2.72 -5.54
C ASP A 142 -22.03 2.52 -4.34
N ASP A 143 -22.58 1.33 -4.18
CA ASP A 143 -23.48 0.90 -3.10
C ASP A 143 -22.80 0.00 -2.05
N HIS A 144 -21.47 -0.10 -2.08
CA HIS A 144 -20.69 -0.96 -1.18
C HIS A 144 -19.80 -0.16 -0.22
N VAL A 145 -19.41 -0.82 0.87
CA VAL A 145 -18.37 -0.34 1.79
C VAL A 145 -17.19 -1.29 1.77
N ALA A 146 -15.98 -0.74 1.83
CA ALA A 146 -14.75 -1.50 2.04
C ALA A 146 -14.13 -1.12 3.38
N ALA A 147 -13.68 -2.12 4.14
CA ALA A 147 -12.89 -1.94 5.34
C ALA A 147 -11.51 -2.54 5.12
N VAL A 148 -10.47 -1.74 5.34
CA VAL A 148 -9.07 -2.16 5.29
C VAL A 148 -8.48 -2.05 6.70
N ALA A 149 -7.83 -3.11 7.12
CA ALA A 149 -7.04 -3.18 8.34
C ALA A 149 -5.62 -3.60 7.92
N ASN A 150 -4.84 -4.20 8.82
CA ASN A 150 -3.44 -4.54 8.51
C ASN A 150 -3.28 -5.85 7.72
N ALA A 151 -4.12 -6.08 6.70
CA ALA A 151 -4.05 -7.22 5.78
C ALA A 151 -4.65 -6.87 4.42
N PHE A 152 -4.15 -7.51 3.37
CA PHE A 152 -4.69 -7.35 2.02
C PHE A 152 -6.12 -7.90 1.92
N THR A 153 -6.99 -7.14 1.27
CA THR A 153 -8.42 -7.45 1.16
C THR A 153 -8.88 -7.84 -0.24
N ILE A 154 -8.12 -7.49 -1.28
CA ILE A 154 -8.47 -7.76 -2.68
C ILE A 154 -8.37 -9.27 -2.92
N ARG A 155 -9.46 -9.87 -3.40
CA ARG A 155 -9.57 -11.31 -3.65
C ARG A 155 -9.21 -11.63 -5.10
N THR A 156 -9.98 -12.49 -5.76
CA THR A 156 -9.80 -12.87 -7.16
C THR A 156 -9.87 -11.65 -8.07
N LEU A 157 -8.82 -11.45 -8.88
CA LEU A 157 -8.74 -10.37 -9.85
C LEU A 157 -9.42 -10.78 -11.16
N ASP A 158 -10.33 -9.95 -11.67
CA ASP A 158 -10.83 -10.06 -13.05
C ASP A 158 -10.13 -9.01 -13.92
N LEU A 159 -8.98 -9.36 -14.49
CA LEU A 159 -8.17 -8.44 -15.30
C LEU A 159 -8.77 -8.15 -16.67
N ALA A 160 -9.85 -8.82 -17.07
CA ALA A 160 -10.63 -8.45 -18.25
C ALA A 160 -11.55 -7.25 -17.97
N ASP A 161 -11.94 -7.02 -16.71
CA ASP A 161 -12.74 -5.88 -16.27
C ASP A 161 -11.82 -4.72 -15.81
N SER A 162 -11.31 -3.95 -16.78
CA SER A 162 -10.48 -2.76 -16.50
C SER A 162 -11.24 -1.62 -15.83
N ASP A 163 -12.57 -1.67 -15.80
CA ASP A 163 -13.38 -0.67 -15.12
C ASP A 163 -13.38 -0.88 -13.61
N ARG A 164 -13.20 -2.13 -13.17
CA ARG A 164 -13.15 -2.51 -11.75
C ARG A 164 -11.78 -2.92 -11.24
N PHE A 165 -10.86 -3.36 -12.09
CA PHE A 165 -9.56 -3.87 -11.67
C PHE A 165 -8.39 -3.23 -12.41
N MET A 166 -7.29 -3.05 -11.69
CA MET A 166 -5.98 -2.68 -12.23
C MET A 166 -4.92 -3.50 -11.50
N ALA A 167 -3.82 -3.87 -12.16
CA ALA A 167 -2.73 -4.58 -11.50
C ALA A 167 -1.40 -4.40 -12.22
N SER A 168 -0.32 -4.73 -11.53
CA SER A 168 1.01 -4.84 -12.13
C SER A 168 1.07 -5.99 -13.13
N THR A 169 1.90 -5.84 -14.17
CA THR A 169 2.05 -6.86 -15.24
C THR A 169 2.60 -8.19 -14.74
N ASN A 170 3.27 -8.20 -13.59
CA ASN A 170 3.85 -9.38 -12.95
C ASN A 170 2.94 -10.03 -11.88
N VAL A 171 1.70 -9.55 -11.67
CA VAL A 171 0.82 -10.00 -10.57
C VAL A 171 0.44 -11.48 -10.64
N GLU A 172 0.38 -12.07 -11.84
CA GLU A 172 0.09 -13.50 -11.98
C GLU A 172 1.36 -14.34 -12.08
N SER A 173 2.32 -13.90 -12.90
CA SER A 173 3.56 -14.64 -13.13
C SER A 173 4.35 -14.82 -11.85
N PHE A 174 4.48 -13.76 -11.04
CA PHE A 174 5.25 -13.85 -9.81
C PHE A 174 4.63 -14.79 -8.78
N ALA A 175 3.31 -14.77 -8.61
CA ALA A 175 2.62 -15.70 -7.71
C ALA A 175 2.81 -17.16 -8.13
N ARG A 176 2.82 -17.43 -9.45
CA ARG A 176 3.03 -18.77 -10.02
C ARG A 176 4.48 -19.22 -9.89
N ASP A 177 5.43 -18.35 -10.20
CA ASP A 177 6.87 -18.65 -10.11
C ASP A 177 7.28 -19.00 -8.67
N MET A 178 6.65 -18.35 -7.69
CA MET A 178 6.87 -18.62 -6.26
C MET A 178 6.04 -19.79 -5.72
N GLY A 179 5.15 -20.38 -6.51
CA GLY A 179 4.24 -21.45 -6.08
C GLY A 179 3.18 -21.01 -5.06
N TRP A 180 2.95 -19.70 -4.91
CA TRP A 180 1.93 -19.15 -4.00
C TRP A 180 0.52 -19.24 -4.56
N TRP A 181 0.40 -19.40 -5.88
CA TRP A 181 -0.85 -19.64 -6.56
C TRP A 181 -0.70 -20.74 -7.60
N ALA A 182 -1.37 -21.87 -7.37
CA ALA A 182 -1.27 -23.08 -8.20
C ALA A 182 -2.47 -23.29 -9.14
N GLN A 183 -3.48 -22.40 -9.12
CA GLN A 183 -4.71 -22.60 -9.89
C GLN A 183 -4.54 -22.11 -11.33
N SER A 184 -5.15 -22.83 -12.29
CA SER A 184 -5.25 -22.44 -13.70
C SER A 184 -6.25 -21.29 -13.95
N GLY A 185 -6.55 -20.49 -12.92
CA GLY A 185 -7.51 -19.40 -12.94
C GLY A 185 -6.90 -18.08 -12.44
N PRO A 186 -7.72 -17.01 -12.38
CA PRO A 186 -7.25 -15.70 -11.97
C PRO A 186 -6.70 -15.73 -10.54
N VAL A 187 -5.70 -14.90 -10.27
CA VAL A 187 -5.04 -14.85 -8.96
C VAL A 187 -5.96 -14.23 -7.90
N ASP A 188 -6.06 -14.85 -6.73
CA ASP A 188 -6.59 -14.21 -5.52
C ASP A 188 -5.44 -13.47 -4.83
N PHE A 189 -5.44 -12.13 -4.91
CA PHE A 189 -4.29 -11.32 -4.52
C PHE A 189 -3.96 -11.48 -3.03
N ALA A 190 -4.95 -11.34 -2.16
CA ALA A 190 -4.77 -11.49 -0.72
C ALA A 190 -4.27 -12.89 -0.36
N LEU A 191 -4.83 -13.95 -0.95
CA LEU A 191 -4.39 -15.32 -0.65
C LEU A 191 -2.96 -15.58 -1.15
N ALA A 192 -2.60 -15.04 -2.32
CA ALA A 192 -1.28 -15.23 -2.92
C ALA A 192 -0.19 -14.41 -2.19
N TYR A 193 -0.48 -13.16 -1.80
CA TYR A 193 0.54 -12.19 -1.42
C TYR A 193 0.50 -11.73 0.05
N ASP A 194 -0.58 -11.95 0.79
CA ASP A 194 -0.59 -11.75 2.24
C ASP A 194 0.25 -12.85 2.91
N LYS A 195 1.10 -12.49 3.88
CA LYS A 195 1.85 -13.49 4.64
C LYS A 195 1.00 -13.99 5.80
N CYS A 196 0.65 -15.27 5.74
CA CYS A 196 -0.14 -15.95 6.76
C CYS A 196 0.52 -17.27 7.23
N ASP A 197 1.84 -17.28 7.41
CA ASP A 197 2.55 -18.40 8.08
C ASP A 197 2.61 -18.15 9.58
N PRO A 198 2.34 -19.19 10.38
CA PRO A 198 1.34 -19.18 11.44
C PRO A 198 1.42 -17.87 12.21
N PRO A 199 0.49 -16.94 11.95
CA PRO A 199 0.49 -15.68 12.66
C PRO A 199 0.29 -15.97 14.13
N ALA A 200 0.93 -15.19 15.00
CA ALA A 200 0.47 -15.08 16.37
C ALA A 200 -1.06 -14.85 16.30
N PRO A 201 -1.89 -15.68 16.96
CA PRO A 201 -3.35 -15.62 16.82
C PRO A 201 -3.92 -14.20 16.99
N ALA A 202 -3.25 -13.35 17.76
CA ALA A 202 -3.58 -11.95 17.98
C ALA A 202 -3.64 -11.10 16.69
N GLU A 203 -2.75 -11.27 15.72
CA GLU A 203 -2.71 -10.42 14.52
C GLU A 203 -3.87 -10.72 13.57
N VAL A 204 -4.13 -12.00 13.30
CA VAL A 204 -5.26 -12.43 12.48
C VAL A 204 -6.59 -12.13 13.16
N LEU A 205 -6.69 -12.37 14.47
CA LEU A 205 -7.89 -12.01 15.22
C LEU A 205 -8.08 -10.49 15.28
N GLY A 206 -7.01 -9.71 15.41
CA GLY A 206 -7.07 -8.25 15.45
C GLY A 206 -7.53 -7.64 14.14
N THR A 207 -7.00 -8.09 13.00
CA THR A 207 -7.40 -7.63 11.68
C THR A 207 -8.81 -8.11 11.32
N GLY A 208 -9.10 -9.40 11.48
CA GLY A 208 -10.41 -9.96 11.18
C GLY A 208 -11.54 -9.34 12.02
N ARG A 209 -11.34 -9.15 13.33
CA ARG A 209 -12.36 -8.56 14.22
C ARG A 209 -12.66 -7.09 13.91
N ARG A 210 -11.65 -6.31 13.51
CA ARG A 210 -11.85 -4.89 13.12
C ARG A 210 -12.71 -4.78 11.87
N MET A 211 -12.37 -5.55 10.82
CA MET A 211 -13.15 -5.57 9.59
C MET A 211 -14.55 -6.12 9.84
N TRP A 212 -14.67 -7.23 10.59
CA TRP A 212 -15.96 -7.79 11.00
C TRP A 212 -16.84 -6.75 11.69
N ARG A 213 -16.28 -5.98 12.61
CA ARG A 213 -17.07 -4.96 13.33
C ARG A 213 -17.65 -3.91 12.38
N VAL A 214 -16.89 -3.43 11.39
CA VAL A 214 -17.40 -2.50 10.38
C VAL A 214 -18.58 -3.12 9.62
N TYR A 215 -18.41 -4.35 9.13
CA TYR A 215 -19.45 -5.02 8.35
C TYR A 215 -20.71 -5.37 9.17
N THR A 216 -20.60 -5.60 10.48
CA THR A 216 -21.78 -5.78 11.34
C THR A 216 -22.59 -4.50 11.56
N LEU A 217 -22.03 -3.33 11.27
CA LEU A 217 -22.69 -2.03 11.46
C LEU A 217 -23.22 -1.44 10.16
N ALA A 218 -22.60 -1.78 9.03
CA ALA A 218 -22.97 -1.30 7.71
C ALA A 218 -24.08 -2.14 7.04
N GLY A 219 -24.41 -3.30 7.60
CA GLY A 219 -25.45 -4.22 7.12
C GLY A 219 -26.79 -4.07 7.85
#